data_AF-A0A954Z1G0-F1
#
_entry.id   AF-A0A954Z1G0-F1
#
_cell.length_a   1.000
_cell.length_b   1.000
_cell.length_c   1.000
_cell.angle_alpha   90.00
_cell.angle_beta   90.00
_cell.angle_gamma   90.00
#
_symmetry.space_group_name_H-M   'P 1'
#
loop_
_entity.id
_entity.type
_entity.pdbx_description
1 polymer ?
#
loop_
_entity_poly.entity_id
_entity_poly.type
_entity_poly.pdbx_seq_one_letter_code
_entity_poly.pdbx_strand_id
1 'polypeptide(L)'
;VAEMVYYGFWYHAKMDALMAFCREAQQFVTGDVKLGLYKRNVFIHGRRSPFSLYDEGIASMEGGGSYDQTDAEGFLRLQGLPSRVAANVRPREY
;
A
#
# COMPACT_ATOMS: atom_id res chain seq x y z
N VAL A 1 7.97 6.20 15.35
CA VAL A 1 7.16 6.99 16.32
C VAL A 1 6.95 6.22 17.62
N ALA A 2 6.32 5.04 17.61
CA ALA A 2 6.00 4.27 18.81
C ALA A 2 7.20 4.04 19.76
N GLU A 3 8.35 3.59 19.25
CA GLU A 3 9.56 3.37 20.06
C GLU A 3 10.08 4.66 20.73
N MET A 4 10.02 5.79 20.03
CA MET A 4 10.43 7.09 20.59
C MET A 4 9.57 7.49 21.77
N VAL A 5 8.26 7.24 21.68
CA VAL A 5 7.32 7.50 22.78
C VAL A 5 7.60 6.54 23.93
N TYR A 6 7.74 5.24 23.64
CA TYR A 6 7.95 4.20 24.64
C TYR A 6 9.24 4.42 25.46
N TYR A 7 10.32 4.82 24.80
CA TYR A 7 11.59 5.13 25.47
C TYR A 7 11.66 6.54 26.10
N GLY A 8 10.57 7.32 26.04
CA GLY A 8 10.53 8.67 26.64
C GLY A 8 11.24 9.75 25.85
N PHE A 9 11.59 9.51 24.58
CA PHE A 9 12.29 10.46 23.70
C PHE A 9 11.34 11.42 22.98
N TRP A 10 10.26 11.84 23.63
CA TRP A 10 9.23 12.71 23.04
C TRP A 10 9.81 14.03 22.51
N TYR A 11 10.73 14.65 23.26
CA TYR A 11 11.30 15.96 22.93
C TYR A 11 12.61 15.91 22.13
N HIS A 12 12.97 14.74 21.58
CA HIS A 12 14.14 14.65 20.70
C HIS A 12 13.81 15.21 19.32
N ALA A 13 14.78 15.89 18.67
CA ALA A 13 14.60 16.43 17.32
C ALA A 13 14.16 15.38 16.27
N LYS A 14 14.56 14.11 16.46
CA LYS A 14 14.10 12.98 15.63
C LYS A 14 12.58 12.77 15.72
N MET A 15 11.97 13.03 16.88
CA MET A 15 10.51 12.96 17.05
C MET A 15 9.83 14.08 16.26
N ASP A 16 10.36 15.30 16.26
CA ASP A 16 9.82 16.41 15.46
C ASP A 16 9.84 16.11 13.96
N ALA A 17 10.95 15.55 13.46
CA ALA A 17 11.08 15.11 12.08
C ALA A 17 10.06 14.02 11.70
N LEU A 18 9.86 13.03 12.57
CA LEU A 18 8.87 11.98 12.37
C LEU A 18 7.44 12.53 12.38
N MET A 19 7.13 13.47 13.29
CA MET A 19 5.81 14.10 13.36
C MET A 19 5.54 14.99 12.14
N ALA A 20 6.56 15.66 11.61
CA ALA A 20 6.45 16.41 10.35
C ALA A 20 6.14 15.47 9.17
N PHE A 21 6.86 14.35 9.05
CA PHE A 21 6.56 13.32 8.04
C PHE A 21 5.14 12.76 8.18
N CYS A 22 4.69 12.47 9.40
CA CYS A 22 3.32 12.00 9.62
C CYS A 22 2.29 13.04 9.17
N ARG A 23 2.48 14.33 9.47
CA ARG A 23 1.57 15.38 8.98
C ARG A 23 1.51 15.42 7.46
N GLU A 24 2.65 15.30 6.79
CA GLU A 24 2.72 15.27 5.34
C GLU A 24 2.00 14.06 4.75
N ALA A 25 2.31 12.86 5.26
CA ALA A 25 1.71 11.62 4.78
C ALA A 25 0.20 11.52 5.05
N GLN A 26 -0.34 12.28 6.01
CA GLN A 26 -1.76 12.25 6.38
C GLN A 26 -2.63 13.27 5.62
N GLN A 27 -2.07 14.11 4.74
CA GLN A 27 -2.82 15.18 4.04
C GLN A 27 -4.10 14.70 3.35
N PHE A 28 -4.08 13.51 2.73
CA PHE A 28 -5.23 12.95 2.00
C PHE A 28 -5.91 11.78 2.73
N VAL A 29 -5.55 11.52 4.00
CA VAL A 29 -6.13 10.44 4.81
C VAL A 29 -7.43 10.93 5.45
N THR A 30 -8.43 11.17 4.61
CA THR A 30 -9.77 11.65 5.00
C THR A 30 -10.82 10.73 4.42
N GLY A 31 -11.79 10.31 5.23
CA GLY A 31 -12.90 9.47 4.79
C GLY A 31 -13.58 8.73 5.94
N ASP A 32 -14.51 7.86 5.58
CA ASP A 32 -15.33 7.08 6.49
C ASP A 32 -15.00 5.59 6.38
N VAL A 33 -14.95 4.92 7.53
CA VAL A 33 -14.82 3.46 7.64
C VAL A 33 -16.03 2.91 8.36
N LYS A 34 -16.76 2.01 7.71
CA LYS A 34 -17.87 1.28 8.34
C LYS A 34 -17.30 0.08 9.08
N LEU A 35 -17.45 0.06 10.40
CA LEU A 35 -16.99 -1.02 11.27
C LEU A 35 -18.14 -1.93 11.71
N GLY A 36 -17.85 -3.22 11.82
CA GLY A 36 -18.69 -4.21 12.48
C GLY A 36 -18.09 -4.59 13.81
N LEU A 37 -18.89 -4.56 14.87
CA LEU A 37 -18.43 -4.93 16.22
C LEU A 37 -19.18 -6.17 16.67
N TYR A 38 -18.47 -7.27 16.88
CA TYR A 38 -19.10 -8.51 17.31
C TYR A 38 -18.18 -9.36 18.18
N LYS A 39 -18.68 -9.78 19.36
CA LYS A 39 -17.96 -10.65 20.31
C LYS A 39 -16.48 -10.28 20.47
N ARG A 40 -16.19 -9.03 20.87
CA ARG A 40 -14.84 -8.49 21.08
C ARG A 40 -13.96 -8.41 19.82
N ASN A 41 -14.55 -8.55 18.63
CA ASN A 41 -13.87 -8.36 17.36
C ASN A 41 -14.35 -7.07 16.68
N VAL A 42 -13.47 -6.50 15.87
CA VAL A 42 -13.73 -5.35 15.00
C VAL A 42 -13.49 -5.80 13.56
N PHE A 43 -14.49 -5.58 12.70
CA PHE A 43 -14.47 -5.92 11.28
C PHE A 43 -14.59 -4.66 10.44
N ILE A 44 -13.97 -4.64 9.26
CA ILE A 44 -14.14 -3.55 8.29
C ILE A 44 -15.17 -4.00 7.27
N HIS A 45 -16.34 -3.35 7.26
CA HIS A 45 -17.42 -3.64 6.31
C HIS A 45 -17.41 -2.74 5.08
N GLY A 46 -16.80 -1.57 5.16
CA GLY A 46 -16.76 -0.64 4.03
C GLY A 46 -15.87 0.55 4.28
N ARG A 47 -15.48 1.20 3.18
CA ARG A 47 -14.62 2.38 3.15
C ARG A 47 -15.15 3.35 2.10
N ARG A 48 -15.13 4.64 2.39
CA ARG A 48 -15.37 5.71 1.41
C ARG A 48 -14.45 6.88 1.71
N SER A 49 -13.93 7.53 0.68
CA SER A 49 -13.09 8.70 0.83
C SER A 49 -13.31 9.65 -0.35
N PRO A 50 -13.33 10.98 -0.13
CA PRO A 50 -13.25 11.96 -1.21
C PRO A 50 -11.89 11.96 -1.93
N PHE A 51 -10.85 11.37 -1.33
CA PHE A 51 -9.49 11.24 -1.89
C PHE A 51 -9.13 9.77 -2.15
N SER A 52 -10.13 8.94 -2.48
CA SER A 52 -9.91 7.53 -2.78
C SER A 52 -8.99 7.36 -3.99
N LEU A 53 -7.90 6.62 -3.81
CA LEU A 53 -7.06 6.14 -4.92
C LEU A 53 -7.61 4.87 -5.58
N TYR A 54 -8.66 4.28 -5.01
CA TYR A 54 -9.40 3.20 -5.66
C TYR A 54 -10.28 3.79 -6.77
N ASP A 55 -10.11 3.25 -7.97
CA ASP A 55 -10.91 3.54 -9.16
C ASP A 55 -11.56 2.23 -9.63
N GLU A 56 -12.89 2.20 -9.65
CA GLU A 56 -13.66 1.02 -10.02
C GLU A 56 -13.52 0.66 -11.52
N GLY A 57 -13.35 1.66 -12.39
CA GLY A 57 -13.18 1.43 -13.83
C GLY A 57 -11.84 0.77 -14.15
N ILE A 58 -10.78 1.14 -13.42
CA ILE A 58 -9.46 0.52 -13.54
C ILE A 58 -9.46 -0.89 -12.94
N ALA A 59 -10.12 -1.07 -11.81
CA ALA A 59 -10.15 -2.36 -11.10
C ALA A 59 -11.09 -3.38 -11.72
N SER A 60 -12.14 -2.95 -12.43
CA SER A 60 -13.13 -3.83 -13.03
C SER A 60 -12.54 -4.67 -14.16
N MET A 61 -12.87 -5.96 -14.14
CA MET A 61 -12.55 -6.89 -15.23
C MET A 61 -13.67 -6.99 -16.27
N GLU A 62 -14.84 -6.39 -15.99
CA GLU A 62 -15.98 -6.40 -16.89
C GLU A 62 -15.84 -5.33 -17.99
N GLY A 63 -16.22 -5.68 -19.22
CA GLY A 63 -16.30 -4.71 -20.32
C GLY A 63 -14.98 -4.16 -20.86
N GLY A 64 -13.83 -4.72 -20.44
CA GLY A 64 -12.52 -4.21 -20.83
C GLY A 64 -12.28 -2.83 -20.23
N GLY A 65 -12.27 -2.77 -18.88
CA GLY A 65 -12.15 -1.55 -18.06
C GLY A 65 -11.06 -0.57 -18.51
N SER A 66 -10.94 0.57 -17.82
CA SER A 66 -10.10 1.70 -18.28
C SER A 66 -8.59 1.44 -18.30
N TYR A 67 -8.14 0.23 -17.97
CA TYR A 67 -6.75 -0.21 -18.00
C TYR A 67 -6.40 -0.97 -19.29
N ASP A 68 -5.32 -0.55 -19.97
CA ASP A 68 -4.76 -1.28 -21.11
C ASP A 68 -4.00 -2.52 -20.65
N GLN A 69 -4.56 -3.70 -20.91
CA GLN A 69 -3.97 -4.97 -20.49
C GLN A 69 -2.68 -5.30 -21.25
N THR A 70 -2.42 -4.70 -22.40
CA THR A 70 -1.21 -4.97 -23.20
C THR A 70 0.06 -4.48 -22.51
N ASP A 71 -0.02 -3.46 -21.66
CA ASP A 71 1.10 -2.95 -20.85
C ASP A 71 1.67 -4.00 -19.88
N ALA A 72 0.84 -4.95 -19.44
CA ALA A 72 1.24 -5.98 -18.49
C ALA A 72 2.34 -6.90 -19.05
N GLU A 73 2.33 -7.19 -20.36
CA GLU A 73 3.31 -8.08 -20.98
C GLU A 73 4.73 -7.51 -20.88
N GLY A 74 4.89 -6.22 -21.20
CA GLY A 74 6.17 -5.52 -21.10
C GLY A 74 6.63 -5.41 -19.65
N PHE A 75 5.72 -5.03 -18.75
CA PHE A 75 6.02 -4.93 -17.31
C PHE A 75 6.54 -6.25 -16.74
N LEU A 76 5.85 -7.37 -16.99
CA LEU A 76 6.24 -8.69 -16.49
C LEU A 76 7.61 -9.12 -17.01
N ARG A 77 7.91 -8.85 -18.27
CA ARG A 77 9.23 -9.15 -18.87
C ARG A 77 10.35 -8.38 -18.19
N LEU A 78 10.14 -7.10 -17.89
CA LEU A 78 11.14 -6.24 -17.23
C LEU A 78 11.28 -6.56 -15.74
N GLN A 79 10.18 -6.67 -15.01
CA GLN A 79 10.19 -6.99 -13.58
C GLN A 79 10.84 -8.36 -13.32
N GLY A 80 10.58 -9.34 -14.19
CA GLY A 80 11.15 -10.68 -14.10
C GLY A 80 12.60 -10.80 -14.59
N LEU A 81 13.15 -9.75 -15.23
CA LEU A 81 14.47 -9.82 -15.85
C LEU A 81 15.59 -10.21 -14.87
N PRO A 82 15.71 -9.59 -13.67
CA PRO A 82 16.77 -9.96 -12.72
C PRO A 82 16.67 -11.42 -12.28
N SER A 83 15.45 -11.92 -12.06
CA SER A 83 15.19 -13.30 -11.67
C SER A 83 15.56 -14.29 -12.77
N ARG A 84 15.25 -13.99 -14.03
CA ARG A 84 15.63 -14.81 -15.18
C ARG A 84 17.15 -14.87 -15.35
N VAL A 85 17.84 -13.74 -15.18
CA VAL A 85 19.30 -13.71 -15.21
C VAL A 85 19.89 -14.54 -14.06
N ALA A 86 19.37 -14.39 -12.84
CA ALA A 86 19.82 -15.16 -11.69
C ALA A 86 19.62 -16.67 -11.91
N ALA A 87 18.48 -17.09 -12.46
CA ALA A 87 18.19 -18.48 -12.78
C ALA A 87 19.14 -19.05 -13.85
N ASN A 88 19.48 -18.26 -14.87
CA ASN A 88 20.42 -18.66 -15.92
C ASN A 88 21.86 -18.79 -15.40
N VAL A 89 22.29 -17.89 -14.51
CA VAL A 89 23.65 -17.89 -13.96
C VAL A 89 23.81 -18.93 -12.85
N ARG A 90 22.76 -19.17 -12.07
CA ARG A 90 22.75 -20.08 -10.91
C ARG A 90 21.52 -21.01 -10.98
N PRO A 91 21.51 -21.97 -11.93
CA PRO A 91 20.44 -22.95 -11.99
C PRO A 91 20.40 -23.74 -10.68
N ARG A 92 19.19 -23.98 -10.17
CA ARG A 92 18.96 -24.81 -8.99
C ARG A 92 18.83 -26.27 -9.46
N GLU A 93 19.49 -27.20 -8.77
CA GLU A 93 19.58 -28.61 -9.17
C GLU A 93 18.47 -29.51 -8.60
N TYR A 94 17.50 -28.94 -7.89
CA TYR A 94 16.39 -29.70 -7.30
C TYR A 94 15.15 -29.71 -8.20
#